data_AF-A0A2P4UCN8-F1
#
_entry.id   AF-A0A2P4UCN8-F1
#
_cell.length_a   1.000
_cell.length_b   1.000
_cell.length_c   1.000
_cell.angle_alpha   90.00
_cell.angle_beta   90.00
_cell.angle_gamma   90.00
#
_symmetry.space_group_name_H-M   'P 1'
#
loop_
_entity.id
_entity.type
_entity.pdbx_description
1 polymer ?
#
loop_
_entity_poly.entity_id
_entity_poly.type
_entity_poly.pdbx_seq_one_letter_code
_entity_poly.pdbx_strand_id
1 'polypeptide(L)'
;MATGVPPGWPGEVRPPGSAGFEETALAWLLEIVPPEYRRYGVLRRYPVALARMARQHVAAAVTAAREGFRSARVDLGGTVPPHGVEAVLDAYRAEGARLVALAAAVELVEAALLRAPPRD
;
A
#
# COMPACT_ATOMS: atom_id res chain seq x y z
N MET A 1 17.91 -18.66 -11.65
CA MET A 1 18.83 -18.15 -10.61
C MET A 1 18.01 -17.26 -9.69
N ALA A 2 17.98 -17.53 -8.38
CA ALA A 2 17.20 -16.74 -7.44
C ALA A 2 17.88 -15.39 -7.22
N THR A 3 17.40 -14.36 -7.91
CA THR A 3 17.74 -12.97 -7.64
C THR A 3 17.09 -12.59 -6.31
N GLY A 4 17.89 -12.22 -5.32
CA GLY A 4 17.41 -11.82 -4.00
C GLY A 4 16.35 -10.72 -4.09
N VAL A 5 15.41 -10.71 -3.14
CA VAL A 5 14.41 -9.64 -3.04
C VAL A 5 15.05 -8.38 -2.45
N PRO A 6 14.73 -7.18 -2.96
CA PRO A 6 15.25 -5.94 -2.41
C PRO A 6 14.78 -5.74 -0.95
N PRO A 7 15.54 -5.01 -0.12
CA PRO A 7 15.08 -4.62 1.21
C PRO A 7 13.71 -3.93 1.16
N GLY A 8 12.80 -4.29 2.06
CA GLY A 8 11.42 -3.78 2.09
C GLY A 8 10.45 -4.53 1.18
N TRP A 9 10.89 -5.63 0.55
CA TRP A 9 9.98 -6.51 -0.20
C TRP A 9 8.92 -7.15 0.70
N PRO A 10 7.64 -7.19 0.27
CA PRO A 10 6.57 -7.80 1.07
C PRO A 10 6.72 -9.33 1.13
N GLY A 11 6.59 -9.90 2.33
CA GLY A 11 6.79 -11.33 2.57
C GLY A 11 5.75 -12.23 1.89
N GLU A 12 4.59 -11.68 1.57
CA GLU A 12 3.47 -12.35 0.90
C GLU A 12 3.68 -12.48 -0.62
N VAL A 13 4.59 -11.67 -1.20
CA VAL A 13 4.85 -11.67 -2.65
C VAL A 13 6.10 -12.47 -2.96
N ARG A 14 5.99 -13.42 -3.87
CA ARG A 14 7.16 -14.22 -4.29
C ARG A 14 8.21 -13.34 -4.99
N PRO A 15 9.50 -13.75 -5.03
CA PRO A 15 10.54 -12.96 -5.69
C PRO A 15 10.25 -12.68 -7.17
N PRO A 16 10.67 -11.52 -7.71
CA PRO A 16 10.53 -11.21 -9.14
C PRO A 16 11.09 -12.32 -10.04
N GLY A 17 10.35 -12.68 -11.08
CA GLY A 17 10.75 -13.71 -12.05
C GLY A 17 10.61 -15.16 -11.55
N SER A 18 10.14 -15.38 -10.32
CA SER A 18 9.78 -16.71 -9.84
C SER A 18 8.38 -17.13 -10.30
N ALA A 19 8.14 -18.44 -10.38
CA ALA A 19 6.82 -18.97 -10.65
C ALA A 19 5.82 -18.50 -9.56
N GLY A 20 4.67 -17.98 -9.99
CA GLY A 20 3.63 -17.44 -9.10
C GLY A 20 3.91 -16.03 -8.57
N PHE A 21 4.97 -15.34 -9.03
CA PHE A 21 5.22 -13.93 -8.67
C PHE A 21 4.01 -13.05 -8.94
N GLU A 22 3.49 -13.04 -10.17
CA GLU A 22 2.38 -12.16 -10.54
C GLU A 22 1.08 -12.51 -9.81
N GLU A 23 0.84 -13.79 -9.54
CA GLU A 23 -0.36 -14.24 -8.81
C GLU A 23 -0.33 -13.76 -7.35
N THR A 24 0.81 -13.95 -6.68
CA THR A 24 0.99 -13.48 -5.29
C THR A 24 1.03 -11.96 -5.20
N ALA A 25 1.63 -11.27 -6.19
CA ALA A 25 1.59 -9.82 -6.29
C ALA A 25 0.15 -9.29 -6.49
N LEU A 26 -0.63 -9.90 -7.38
CA LEU A 26 -2.03 -9.56 -7.60
C LEU A 26 -2.86 -9.73 -6.33
N ALA A 27 -2.73 -10.87 -5.64
CA ALA A 27 -3.45 -11.13 -4.39
C ALA A 27 -3.10 -10.09 -3.32
N TRP A 28 -1.81 -9.84 -3.10
CA TRP A 28 -1.33 -8.86 -2.13
C TRP A 28 -1.81 -7.43 -2.45
N LEU A 29 -1.73 -7.00 -3.71
CA LEU A 29 -2.22 -5.68 -4.13
C LEU A 29 -3.73 -5.51 -3.92
N LEU A 30 -4.53 -6.57 -4.12
CA LEU A 30 -5.97 -6.55 -3.90
C LEU A 30 -6.37 -6.41 -2.42
N GLU A 31 -5.49 -6.78 -1.49
CA GLU A 31 -5.69 -6.54 -0.06
C GLU A 31 -5.36 -5.10 0.36
N ILE A 32 -4.64 -4.34 -0.48
CA ILE A 32 -4.23 -2.96 -0.19
C ILE A 32 -5.25 -1.94 -0.70
N VAL A 33 -5.86 -2.21 -1.85
CA VAL A 33 -6.79 -1.29 -2.52
C VAL A 33 -8.22 -1.46 -2.02
N PRO A 34 -9.13 -0.51 -2.32
CA PRO A 34 -10.55 -0.68 -2.02
C PRO A 34 -11.11 -2.00 -2.58
N PRO A 35 -11.90 -2.75 -1.79
CA PRO A 35 -12.36 -4.08 -2.17
C PRO A 35 -13.17 -4.10 -3.48
N GLU A 36 -13.80 -2.99 -3.84
CA GLU A 36 -14.54 -2.77 -5.07
C GLU A 36 -13.69 -3.01 -6.31
N TYR A 37 -12.37 -2.85 -6.24
CA TYR A 37 -11.50 -3.03 -7.39
C TYR A 37 -11.50 -4.48 -7.91
N ARG A 38 -11.88 -5.45 -7.07
CA ARG A 38 -12.06 -6.85 -7.45
C ARG A 38 -13.12 -7.04 -8.55
N ARG A 39 -14.03 -6.07 -8.76
CA ARG A 39 -15.06 -6.10 -9.82
C ARG A 39 -14.52 -5.78 -11.21
N TYR A 40 -13.35 -5.15 -11.31
CA TYR A 40 -12.79 -4.73 -12.58
C TYR A 40 -11.84 -5.80 -13.13
N GLY A 41 -12.33 -6.62 -14.06
CA GLY A 41 -11.53 -7.70 -14.67
C GLY A 41 -10.22 -7.23 -15.30
N VAL A 42 -10.16 -5.99 -15.78
CA VAL A 42 -8.94 -5.36 -16.32
C VAL A 42 -7.79 -5.32 -15.30
N LEU A 43 -8.08 -5.16 -14.01
CA LEU A 43 -7.06 -5.09 -12.96
C LEU A 43 -6.47 -6.47 -12.62
N ARG A 44 -7.24 -7.55 -12.83
CA ARG A 44 -6.73 -8.93 -12.76
C ARG A 44 -5.94 -9.30 -13.99
N ARG A 45 -6.35 -8.82 -15.17
CA ARG A 45 -5.66 -9.07 -16.44
C ARG A 45 -4.32 -8.33 -16.51
N TYR A 46 -4.25 -7.12 -15.97
CA TYR A 46 -3.05 -6.27 -16.00
C TYR A 46 -2.63 -5.86 -14.57
N PRO A 47 -1.92 -6.74 -13.82
CA PRO A 47 -1.50 -6.45 -12.45
C PRO A 47 -0.64 -5.18 -12.30
N VAL A 48 0.08 -4.77 -13.35
CA VAL A 48 0.84 -3.50 -13.36
C VAL A 48 -0.08 -2.27 -13.25
N ALA A 49 -1.27 -2.31 -13.86
CA ALA A 49 -2.26 -1.24 -13.72
C ALA A 49 -2.80 -1.19 -12.29
N LEU A 50 -3.06 -2.36 -11.69
CA LEU A 50 -3.44 -2.46 -10.29
C LEU A 50 -2.36 -1.92 -9.36
N ALA A 51 -1.08 -2.25 -9.61
CA ALA A 51 0.05 -1.76 -8.82
C ALA A 51 0.15 -0.24 -8.84
N ARG A 52 -0.02 0.38 -10.02
CA ARG A 52 -0.07 1.83 -10.17
C ARG A 52 -1.20 2.46 -9.35
N MET A 53 -2.39 1.87 -9.39
CA MET A 53 -3.54 2.35 -8.60
C MET A 53 -3.32 2.15 -7.10
N ALA A 54 -2.72 1.04 -6.68
CA ALA A 54 -2.35 0.78 -5.30
C ALA A 54 -1.35 1.83 -4.79
N ARG A 55 -0.33 2.18 -5.60
CA ARG A 55 0.63 3.23 -5.24
C ARG A 55 -0.07 4.57 -5.00
N GLN A 56 -0.99 4.95 -5.89
CA GLN A 56 -1.78 6.18 -5.72
C GLN A 56 -2.66 6.13 -4.47
N HIS A 57 -3.30 4.99 -4.20
CA HIS A 57 -4.14 4.80 -3.01
C HIS A 57 -3.34 4.95 -1.72
N VAL A 58 -2.20 4.25 -1.60
CA VAL A 58 -1.35 4.31 -0.40
C VAL A 58 -0.72 5.71 -0.25
N ALA A 59 -0.30 6.36 -1.34
CA ALA A 59 0.21 7.73 -1.29
C ALA A 59 -0.84 8.74 -0.78
N ALA A 60 -2.10 8.57 -1.19
CA ALA A 60 -3.20 9.36 -0.67
C ALA A 60 -3.44 9.09 0.82
N ALA A 61 -3.38 7.82 1.25
CA ALA A 61 -3.50 7.45 2.66
C ALA A 61 -2.37 8.05 3.52
N VAL A 62 -1.12 8.06 3.03
CA VAL A 62 0.00 8.74 3.71
C VAL A 62 -0.28 10.23 3.90
N THR A 63 -0.79 10.89 2.85
CA THR A 63 -1.16 12.31 2.90
C THR A 63 -2.27 12.54 3.93
N ALA A 64 -3.30 11.70 3.92
CA ALA A 64 -4.42 11.77 4.86
C ALA A 64 -3.97 11.55 6.32
N ALA A 65 -3.11 10.58 6.60
CA ALA A 65 -2.58 10.33 7.94
C ALA A 65 -1.77 11.54 8.46
N ARG A 66 -0.96 12.16 7.59
CA ARG A 66 -0.21 13.37 7.95
C ARG A 66 -1.12 14.56 8.20
N GLU A 67 -2.19 14.70 7.43
CA GLU A 67 -3.19 15.75 7.63
C GLU A 67 -3.91 15.57 8.96
N GLY A 68 -4.47 14.38 9.19
CA GLY A 68 -5.16 14.06 10.43
C GLY A 68 -4.27 14.22 11.66
N PHE A 69 -2.98 13.88 11.58
CA PHE A 69 -2.04 14.16 12.67
C PHE A 69 -1.90 15.67 12.96
N ARG A 70 -1.80 16.50 11.91
CA ARG A 70 -1.60 17.95 12.03
C ARG A 70 -2.86 18.66 12.54
N SER A 71 -4.05 18.17 12.19
CA SER A 71 -5.32 18.83 12.53
C SER A 71 -6.03 18.27 13.77
N ALA A 72 -5.74 17.02 14.19
CA ALA A 72 -6.50 16.30 15.21
C ALA A 72 -6.76 17.06 16.52
N ARG A 73 -5.79 17.85 17.01
CA ARG A 73 -5.99 18.63 18.26
C ARG A 73 -7.05 19.71 18.13
N VAL A 74 -7.11 20.35 16.96
CA VAL A 74 -8.08 21.39 16.65
C VAL A 74 -9.43 20.75 16.33
N ASP A 75 -9.44 19.77 15.42
CA ASP A 75 -10.67 19.17 14.91
C ASP A 75 -11.45 18.37 15.95
N LEU A 76 -10.74 17.73 16.89
CA LEU A 76 -11.34 16.89 17.92
C LEU A 76 -11.50 17.61 19.26
N GLY A 77 -10.99 18.85 19.37
CA GLY A 77 -11.09 19.67 20.55
C GLY A 77 -12.55 19.86 20.97
N GLY A 78 -12.85 19.61 22.25
CA GLY A 78 -14.21 19.72 22.78
C GLY A 78 -15.15 18.55 22.47
N THR A 79 -14.77 17.64 21.56
CA THR A 79 -15.53 16.40 21.28
C THR A 79 -14.87 15.19 21.94
N VAL A 80 -13.53 15.15 21.96
CA VAL A 80 -12.74 14.06 22.53
C VAL A 80 -11.97 14.60 23.75
N PRO A 81 -11.91 13.88 24.88
CA PRO A 81 -11.12 14.32 26.03
C PRO A 81 -9.62 14.38 25.68
N PRO A 82 -8.80 15.19 26.38
CA PRO A 82 -7.40 15.40 26.02
C PRO A 82 -6.57 14.12 25.87
N HIS A 83 -6.74 13.15 26.78
CA HIS A 83 -6.03 11.86 26.70
C HIS A 83 -6.46 11.03 25.47
N GLY A 84 -7.71 11.17 25.02
CA GLY A 84 -8.19 10.52 23.79
C GLY A 84 -7.59 11.15 22.54
N VAL A 85 -7.42 12.48 22.52
CA VAL A 85 -6.74 13.17 21.42
C VAL A 85 -5.28 12.73 21.32
N GLU A 86 -4.56 12.59 22.44
CA GLU A 86 -3.19 12.07 22.42
C GLU A 86 -3.12 10.63 21.90
N ALA A 87 -4.06 9.76 22.29
CA ALA A 87 -4.15 8.40 21.75
C ALA A 87 -4.41 8.39 20.21
N VAL A 88 -5.24 9.30 19.70
CA VAL A 88 -5.46 9.46 18.24
C VAL A 88 -4.19 9.91 17.53
N LEU A 89 -3.43 10.83 18.13
CA LEU A 89 -2.15 11.28 17.57
C LEU A 89 -1.12 10.15 17.52
N ASP A 90 -1.06 9.30 18.55
CA ASP A 90 -0.22 8.12 18.56
C ASP A 90 -0.62 7.13 17.46
N ALA A 91 -1.92 6.92 17.26
CA ALA A 91 -2.45 6.10 16.18
C ALA A 91 -2.03 6.65 14.80
N TYR A 92 -2.17 7.96 14.56
CA TYR A 92 -1.72 8.58 13.31
C TYR A 92 -0.21 8.45 13.08
N ARG A 93 0.63 8.53 14.13
CA ARG A 93 2.08 8.33 13.98
C ARG A 93 2.40 6.90 13.58
N ALA A 94 1.82 5.93 14.29
CA ALA A 94 2.04 4.51 14.01
C ALA A 94 1.56 4.14 12.60
N GLU A 95 0.34 4.58 12.25
CA GLU A 95 -0.25 4.29 10.95
C GLU A 95 0.48 5.02 9.81
N GLY A 96 0.87 6.28 10.02
CA GLY A 96 1.67 7.02 9.05
C GLY A 96 3.00 6.35 8.74
N ALA A 97 3.70 5.82 9.75
CA ALA A 97 4.93 5.06 9.56
C ALA A 97 4.68 3.75 8.78
N ARG A 98 3.62 3.01 9.14
CA ARG A 98 3.20 1.79 8.43
C ARG A 98 2.88 2.06 6.96
N LEU A 99 2.13 3.13 6.67
CA LEU A 99 1.74 3.51 5.32
C LEU A 99 2.92 3.95 4.46
N VAL A 100 3.92 4.64 5.03
CA VAL A 100 5.16 4.97 4.31
C VAL A 100 5.93 3.72 3.94
N ALA A 101 6.06 2.75 4.86
CA ALA A 101 6.70 1.47 4.56
C ALA A 101 5.92 0.68 3.49
N LEU A 102 4.58 0.69 3.57
CA LEU A 102 3.73 0.06 2.57
C LEU A 102 3.87 0.72 1.18
N ALA A 103 3.95 2.05 1.12
CA ALA A 103 4.15 2.77 -0.14
C ALA A 103 5.45 2.35 -0.82
N ALA A 104 6.54 2.26 -0.05
CA ALA A 104 7.83 1.78 -0.56
C ALA A 104 7.75 0.33 -1.05
N ALA A 105 7.07 -0.56 -0.32
CA ALA A 105 6.87 -1.95 -0.75
C ALA A 105 6.06 -2.04 -2.06
N VAL A 106 5.00 -1.23 -2.20
CA VAL A 106 4.20 -1.17 -3.44
C VAL A 106 5.03 -0.67 -4.61
N GLU A 107 5.89 0.33 -4.43
CA GLU A 107 6.79 0.83 -5.47
C GLU A 107 7.78 -0.26 -5.94
N LEU A 108 8.31 -1.07 -5.03
CA LEU A 108 9.18 -2.19 -5.37
C LEU A 108 8.44 -3.24 -6.24
N VAL A 109 7.21 -3.58 -5.87
CA VAL A 109 6.38 -4.54 -6.60
C VAL A 109 5.96 -3.98 -7.97
N GLU A 110 5.54 -2.71 -8.04
CA GLU A 110 5.22 -2.03 -9.31
C GLU A 110 6.42 -2.05 -10.26
N ALA A 111 7.60 -1.69 -9.75
CA ALA A 111 8.83 -1.71 -10.54
C ALA A 111 9.21 -3.13 -11.02
N ALA A 112 8.95 -4.17 -10.22
CA ALA A 112 9.18 -5.55 -10.62
C ALA A 112 8.18 -6.02 -11.69
N LEU A 113 6.90 -5.66 -11.58
CA LEU A 113 5.86 -5.95 -12.56
C LEU A 113 6.12 -5.25 -13.91
N LEU A 114 6.63 -4.01 -13.89
CA LEU A 114 7.02 -3.29 -15.11
C LEU A 114 8.17 -3.95 -15.89
N ARG A 115 9.02 -4.72 -15.20
CA ARG A 115 10.12 -5.46 -15.81
C ARG A 115 9.72 -6.86 -16.29
N ALA A 116 8.52 -7.33 -15.94
CA ALA A 116 7.99 -8.59 -16.45
C ALA A 116 7.51 -8.42 -17.89
N PRO A 117 7.68 -9.43 -18.76
CA PRO A 117 7.17 -9.37 -20.13
C PRO A 117 5.64 -9.21 -20.13
N PRO A 118 5.06 -8.44 -21.07
CA PRO A 118 3.62 -8.27 -21.17
C PRO A 118 2.93 -9.62 -21.46
N ARG A 119 1.73 -9.80 -20.92
CA ARG A 119 0.84 -10.91 -21.27
C ARG A 119 0.08 -10.56 -22.56
N ASP A 120 0.11 -11.47 -23.53
CA ASP A 120 -0.73 -11.41 -24.75
C ASP A 120 -2.24 -11.49 -24.41
#